data_AF-A0A6G5ACV3-F1
#
_entry.id   AF-A0A6G5ACV3-F1
#
_cell.length_a   1.000
_cell.length_b   1.000
_cell.length_c   1.000
_cell.angle_alpha   90.00
_cell.angle_beta   90.00
_cell.angle_gamma   90.00
#
_symmetry.space_group_name_H-M   'P 1'
#
loop_
_entity.id
_entity.type
_entity.pdbx_description
1 polymer ?
#
loop_
_entity_poly.entity_id
_entity_poly.type
_entity_poly.pdbx_seq_one_letter_code
_entity_poly.pdbx_strand_id
1 'polypeptide(L)'
;MAETTMQELIELIRGFLEGDYSHSLKSLVLRFLLVLVTATENVSNNTLLEYVMMNCVFEAILQLLADKHSRAHCGYDAVLVLTILVSYRKYEAANPYIVKLSIVDNELALNGYGMVVSTALAEFNRQFVQEQAEPQAGLLSTVTNFVGTMFLADEATPMKDSGRSDDAVLLALYEAVHLNRNFITILTNSQTESCATATAPTSGAASPTEHSPHDLVPVDVNTMDQPPSNLLVTFLEFCSIVMQKTKVEANANTTKLGFIILTCITEDQYANSMMHDVNMVFKVQLHRMPMRHRKVTPLRDVHSRPLACALLDLMVEFIFSHMKRTF
;
A
#
# COMPACT_ATOMS: atom_id res chain seq x y z
N MET A 1 -10.50 -13.44 37.07
CA MET A 1 -10.30 -14.68 36.30
C MET A 1 -10.19 -14.33 34.82
N ALA A 2 -11.29 -14.12 34.08
CA ALA A 2 -11.24 -13.81 32.65
C ALA A 2 -10.47 -12.51 32.30
N GLU A 3 -10.68 -11.44 33.08
CA GLU A 3 -9.95 -10.18 32.93
C GLU A 3 -8.43 -10.36 33.12
N THR A 4 -8.03 -11.04 34.22
CA THR A 4 -6.63 -11.35 34.52
C THR A 4 -5.97 -12.16 33.41
N THR A 5 -6.67 -13.20 32.90
CA THR A 5 -6.19 -14.02 31.80
C THR A 5 -6.03 -13.22 30.50
N MET A 6 -6.95 -12.29 30.21
CA MET A 6 -6.79 -11.42 29.04
C MET A 6 -5.63 -10.45 29.20
N GLN A 7 -5.43 -9.88 30.39
CA GLN A 7 -4.28 -9.01 30.65
C GLN A 7 -2.96 -9.77 30.44
N GLU A 8 -2.82 -10.96 31.03
CA GLU A 8 -1.67 -11.85 30.82
C GLU A 8 -1.46 -12.18 29.34
N LEU A 9 -2.53 -12.47 28.60
CA LEU A 9 -2.45 -12.73 27.17
C LEU A 9 -1.91 -11.52 26.40
N ILE A 10 -2.40 -10.31 26.67
CA ILE A 10 -1.92 -9.10 25.97
C ILE A 10 -0.47 -8.79 26.34
N GLU A 11 -0.07 -9.02 27.59
CA GLU A 11 1.34 -8.91 28.00
C GLU A 11 2.25 -9.91 27.27
N LEU A 12 1.80 -11.16 27.12
CA LEU A 12 2.52 -12.18 26.35
C LEU A 12 2.63 -11.80 24.87
N ILE A 13 1.53 -11.33 24.26
CA ILE A 13 1.53 -10.82 22.87
C ILE A 13 2.58 -9.72 22.74
N ARG A 14 2.55 -8.72 23.63
CA ARG A 14 3.52 -7.63 23.63
C ARG A 14 4.95 -8.17 23.75
N GLY A 15 5.21 -9.07 24.70
CA GLY A 15 6.53 -9.68 24.90
C GLY A 15 7.03 -10.45 23.68
N PHE A 16 6.15 -11.15 22.96
CA PHE A 16 6.52 -11.85 21.72
C PHE A 16 6.84 -10.89 20.56
N LEU A 17 6.15 -9.75 20.48
CA LEU A 17 6.41 -8.74 19.44
C LEU A 17 7.73 -7.99 19.70
N GLU A 18 7.99 -7.62 20.96
CA GLU A 18 9.20 -6.87 21.37
C GLU A 18 10.45 -7.76 21.44
N GLY A 19 10.31 -9.03 21.84
CA GLY A 19 11.45 -9.93 22.05
C GLY A 19 12.17 -10.38 20.78
N ASP A 20 13.36 -10.95 20.97
CA ASP A 20 14.22 -11.51 19.90
C ASP A 20 13.71 -12.90 19.43
N TYR A 21 12.47 -12.93 18.95
CA TYR A 21 11.85 -14.12 18.39
C TYR A 21 11.87 -14.10 16.87
N SER A 22 11.72 -15.28 16.25
CA SER A 22 11.62 -15.41 14.79
C SER A 22 10.51 -14.55 14.20
N HIS A 23 10.72 -14.01 13.01
CA HIS A 23 9.71 -13.22 12.30
C HIS A 23 8.43 -14.01 12.02
N SER A 24 8.53 -15.33 11.84
CA SER A 24 7.36 -16.21 11.70
C SER A 24 6.48 -16.21 12.95
N LEU A 25 7.08 -16.22 14.15
CA LEU A 25 6.31 -16.11 15.40
C LEU A 25 5.67 -14.73 15.53
N LYS A 26 6.42 -13.66 15.24
CA LYS A 26 5.88 -12.29 15.28
C LYS A 26 4.71 -12.10 14.30
N SER A 27 4.82 -12.64 13.08
CA SER A 27 3.73 -12.65 12.11
C SER A 27 2.51 -13.44 12.61
N LEU A 28 2.73 -14.62 13.21
CA LEU A 28 1.63 -15.40 13.78
C LEU A 28 0.91 -14.63 14.91
N VAL A 29 1.67 -13.96 15.77
CA VAL A 29 1.12 -13.13 16.86
C VAL A 29 0.32 -11.96 16.31
N LEU A 30 0.81 -11.26 15.27
CA LEU A 30 0.06 -10.19 14.62
C LEU A 30 -1.22 -10.69 13.96
N ARG A 31 -1.18 -11.85 13.29
CA ARG A 31 -2.38 -12.46 12.70
C ARG A 31 -3.40 -12.89 13.75
N PHE A 32 -2.93 -13.44 14.87
CA PHE A 32 -3.80 -13.71 16.01
C PHE A 32 -4.43 -12.41 16.54
N LEU A 33 -3.64 -11.35 16.65
CA LEU A 33 -4.14 -10.05 17.05
C LEU A 33 -5.16 -9.48 16.03
N LEU A 34 -4.93 -9.65 14.73
CA LEU A 34 -5.92 -9.31 13.69
C LEU A 34 -7.24 -10.02 13.93
N VAL A 35 -7.22 -11.34 14.16
CA VAL A 35 -8.42 -12.12 14.50
C VAL A 35 -9.11 -11.58 15.75
N LEU A 36 -8.35 -11.21 16.79
CA LEU A 36 -8.91 -10.62 18.01
C LEU A 36 -9.56 -9.26 17.76
N VAL A 37 -8.89 -8.35 17.04
CA VAL A 37 -9.40 -6.98 16.82
C VAL A 37 -10.57 -6.95 15.84
N THR A 38 -10.66 -7.93 14.92
CA THR A 38 -11.78 -8.10 13.98
C THR A 38 -12.80 -9.15 14.41
N ALA A 39 -12.82 -9.53 15.70
CA ALA A 39 -13.73 -10.57 16.20
C ALA A 39 -15.22 -10.21 16.08
N THR A 40 -15.54 -8.93 15.88
CA THR A 40 -16.91 -8.42 15.69
C THR A 40 -17.02 -7.63 14.39
N GLU A 41 -18.20 -7.62 13.77
CA GLU A 41 -18.45 -6.86 12.53
C GLU A 41 -18.24 -5.35 12.70
N ASN A 42 -18.59 -4.82 13.87
CA ASN A 42 -18.32 -3.44 14.24
C ASN A 42 -17.20 -3.40 15.28
N VAL A 43 -16.09 -2.76 14.92
CA VAL A 43 -14.91 -2.61 15.79
C VAL A 43 -15.26 -1.95 17.13
N SER A 44 -16.16 -0.96 17.15
CA SER A 44 -16.54 -0.24 18.39
C SER A 44 -17.28 -1.11 19.40
N ASN A 45 -17.86 -2.22 18.95
CA ASN A 45 -18.56 -3.19 19.78
C ASN A 45 -17.64 -4.31 20.30
N ASN A 46 -16.39 -4.36 19.85
CA ASN A 46 -15.45 -5.38 20.27
C ASN A 46 -14.95 -5.09 21.70
N THR A 47 -15.48 -5.80 22.69
CA THR A 47 -15.05 -5.66 24.08
C THR A 47 -13.65 -6.20 24.33
N LEU A 48 -13.12 -7.07 23.45
CA LEU A 48 -11.73 -7.55 23.56
C LEU A 48 -10.74 -6.41 23.38
N LEU A 49 -11.10 -5.40 22.58
CA LEU A 49 -10.27 -4.22 22.36
C LEU A 49 -10.10 -3.38 23.62
N GLU A 50 -11.03 -3.41 24.57
CA GLU A 50 -10.88 -2.70 25.85
C GLU A 50 -9.62 -3.17 26.60
N TYR A 51 -9.32 -4.47 26.56
CA TYR A 51 -8.10 -5.03 27.17
C TYR A 51 -6.82 -4.65 26.40
N VAL A 52 -6.88 -4.56 25.06
CA VAL A 52 -5.76 -4.13 24.21
C VAL A 52 -5.49 -2.62 24.36
N MET A 53 -6.53 -1.84 24.67
CA MET A 53 -6.41 -0.41 24.98
C MET A 53 -5.73 -0.20 26.33
N MET A 54 -6.02 -1.03 27.34
CA MET A 54 -5.36 -0.98 28.65
C MET A 54 -3.89 -1.41 28.57
N ASN A 55 -3.62 -2.55 27.93
CA ASN A 55 -2.28 -3.09 27.74
C ASN A 55 -1.79 -2.82 26.32
N CYS A 56 -1.32 -1.58 26.13
CA CYS A 56 -1.04 -1.03 24.82
C CYS A 56 0.12 -1.75 24.10
N VAL A 57 -0.15 -2.32 22.92
CA VAL A 57 0.86 -2.95 22.02
C VAL A 57 1.49 -1.95 21.04
N PHE A 58 1.17 -0.66 21.18
CA PHE A 58 1.59 0.39 20.25
C PHE A 58 3.11 0.49 20.07
N GLU A 59 3.88 0.48 21.16
CA GLU A 59 5.34 0.60 21.08
C GLU A 59 5.96 -0.61 20.38
N ALA A 60 5.45 -1.80 20.66
CA ALA A 60 5.86 -3.03 19.99
C ALA A 60 5.61 -2.94 18.48
N ILE A 61 4.45 -2.42 18.07
CA ILE A 61 4.13 -2.20 16.65
C ILE A 61 5.09 -1.18 16.02
N LEU A 62 5.37 -0.05 16.68
CA LEU A 62 6.31 0.94 16.14
C LEU A 62 7.73 0.39 16.01
N GLN A 63 8.19 -0.43 16.96
CA GLN A 63 9.49 -1.09 16.88
C GLN A 63 9.59 -2.02 15.66
N LEU A 64 8.53 -2.78 15.36
CA LEU A 64 8.48 -3.63 14.16
C LEU A 64 8.55 -2.81 12.87
N LEU A 65 7.92 -1.63 12.85
CA LEU A 65 7.95 -0.73 11.69
C LEU A 65 9.31 -0.05 11.54
N ALA A 66 9.99 0.29 12.64
CA ALA A 66 11.32 0.88 12.62
C ALA A 66 12.38 -0.11 12.11
N ASP A 67 12.31 -1.37 12.52
CA ASP A 67 13.25 -2.41 12.09
C ASP A 67 13.01 -2.85 10.64
N LYS A 68 14.05 -2.80 9.79
CA LYS A 68 13.96 -3.10 8.36
C LYS A 68 13.51 -4.54 8.10
N HIS A 69 14.04 -5.50 8.84
CA HIS A 69 13.77 -6.91 8.59
C HIS A 69 12.38 -7.31 9.10
N SER A 70 12.02 -6.89 10.31
CA SER A 70 10.68 -7.09 10.87
C SER A 70 9.62 -6.42 10.01
N ARG A 71 9.85 -5.19 9.54
CA ARG A 71 8.94 -4.49 8.62
C ARG A 71 8.69 -5.27 7.34
N ALA A 72 9.72 -5.86 6.73
CA ALA A 72 9.57 -6.62 5.50
C ALA A 72 8.65 -7.85 5.66
N HIS A 73 8.67 -8.50 6.83
CA HIS A 73 7.89 -9.72 7.08
C HIS A 73 6.54 -9.47 7.76
N CYS A 74 6.43 -8.42 8.57
CA CYS A 74 5.33 -8.20 9.49
C CYS A 74 4.68 -6.83 9.33
N GLY A 75 5.25 -5.94 8.52
CA GLY A 75 4.86 -4.53 8.44
C GLY A 75 3.42 -4.32 7.99
N TYR A 76 2.95 -5.12 7.01
CA TYR A 76 1.57 -5.05 6.54
C TYR A 76 0.58 -5.36 7.69
N ASP A 77 0.68 -6.55 8.29
CA ASP A 77 -0.18 -6.95 9.42
C ASP A 77 -0.09 -5.93 10.58
N ALA A 78 1.11 -5.40 10.86
CA ALA A 78 1.33 -4.40 11.90
C ALA A 78 0.60 -3.07 11.62
N VAL A 79 0.64 -2.57 10.38
CA VAL A 79 -0.09 -1.37 9.95
C VAL A 79 -1.61 -1.59 10.03
N LEU A 80 -2.10 -2.76 9.62
CA LEU A 80 -3.54 -3.07 9.71
C LEU A 80 -4.02 -3.11 11.16
N VAL A 81 -3.30 -3.82 12.03
CA VAL A 81 -3.61 -3.85 13.48
C VAL A 81 -3.66 -2.44 14.03
N LEU A 82 -2.64 -1.61 13.78
CA LEU A 82 -2.58 -0.24 14.26
C LEU A 82 -3.77 0.59 13.76
N THR A 83 -4.13 0.43 12.49
CA THR A 83 -5.26 1.15 11.86
C THR A 83 -6.59 0.80 12.53
N ILE A 84 -6.81 -0.49 12.81
CA ILE A 84 -8.03 -0.96 13.51
C ILE A 84 -8.07 -0.43 14.95
N LEU A 85 -6.93 -0.46 15.64
CA LEU A 85 -6.82 0.05 17.01
C LEU A 85 -7.06 1.56 17.08
N VAL A 86 -6.54 2.34 16.13
CA VAL A 86 -6.82 3.79 16.01
C VAL A 86 -8.30 4.05 15.70
N SER A 87 -8.96 3.14 14.97
CA SER A 87 -10.37 3.27 14.59
C SER A 87 -11.36 2.93 15.71
N TYR A 88 -10.92 2.19 16.74
CA TYR A 88 -11.78 1.75 17.84
C TYR A 88 -12.40 2.92 18.61
N ARG A 89 -13.74 3.00 18.66
CA ARG A 89 -14.50 4.05 19.36
C ARG A 89 -13.97 5.48 19.14
N LYS A 90 -13.40 5.73 17.95
CA LYS A 90 -12.69 6.97 17.60
C LYS A 90 -13.49 8.25 17.86
N TYR A 91 -14.81 8.19 17.76
CA TYR A 91 -15.72 9.32 17.97
C TYR A 91 -16.52 9.26 19.28
N GLU A 92 -16.37 8.18 20.05
CA GLU A 92 -17.21 7.88 21.22
C GLU A 92 -16.42 7.93 22.53
N ALA A 93 -15.11 7.64 22.48
CA ALA A 93 -14.24 7.58 23.65
C ALA A 93 -12.84 8.13 23.35
N ALA A 94 -12.10 8.46 24.41
CA ALA A 94 -10.69 8.81 24.31
C ALA A 94 -9.88 7.55 23.93
N ASN A 95 -9.46 7.47 22.67
CA ASN A 95 -8.64 6.37 22.18
C ASN A 95 -7.14 6.70 22.35
N PRO A 96 -6.39 5.93 23.16
CA PRO A 96 -4.97 6.21 23.41
C PRO A 96 -4.09 6.03 22.16
N TYR A 97 -4.48 5.20 21.19
CA TYR A 97 -3.73 5.00 19.95
C TYR A 97 -3.82 6.23 19.03
N ILE A 98 -4.93 6.98 19.06
CA ILE A 98 -5.05 8.26 18.35
C ILE A 98 -4.03 9.26 18.90
N VAL A 99 -3.98 9.41 20.22
CA VAL A 99 -3.06 10.34 20.90
C VAL A 99 -1.62 9.91 20.67
N LYS A 100 -1.32 8.62 20.82
CA LYS A 100 0.03 8.12 20.60
C LYS A 100 0.47 8.29 19.16
N LEU A 101 -0.38 7.97 18.18
CA LEU A 101 -0.06 8.13 16.76
C LEU A 101 0.17 9.60 16.39
N SER A 102 -0.61 10.53 16.95
CA SER A 102 -0.48 11.95 16.61
C SER A 102 0.79 12.61 17.14
N ILE A 103 1.39 12.07 18.20
CA ILE A 103 2.63 12.59 18.80
C ILE A 103 3.89 11.79 18.42
N VAL A 104 3.78 10.73 17.60
CA VAL A 104 4.98 9.99 17.16
C VAL A 104 5.91 10.91 16.40
N ASP A 105 7.16 10.95 16.84
CA ASP A 105 8.28 11.65 16.21
C ASP A 105 9.41 10.69 15.79
N ASN A 106 9.26 9.40 16.06
CA ASN A 106 10.20 8.37 15.62
C ASN A 106 10.22 8.26 14.08
N GLU A 107 11.15 8.96 13.46
CA GLU A 107 11.30 9.02 12.00
C GLU A 107 11.49 7.64 11.36
N LEU A 108 12.22 6.72 12.02
CA LEU A 108 12.43 5.37 11.49
C LEU A 108 11.11 4.59 11.42
N ALA A 109 10.29 4.67 12.47
CA ALA A 109 9.00 4.01 12.51
C ALA A 109 8.01 4.64 11.50
N LEU A 110 7.99 5.97 11.38
CA LEU A 110 7.14 6.68 10.42
C LEU A 110 7.55 6.42 8.96
N ASN A 111 8.85 6.41 8.67
CA ASN A 111 9.36 5.96 7.36
C ASN A 111 8.95 4.51 7.11
N GLY A 112 9.10 3.64 8.10
CA GLY A 112 8.68 2.24 8.01
C GLY A 112 7.20 2.08 7.67
N TYR A 113 6.33 2.84 8.36
CA TYR A 113 4.90 2.91 8.06
C TYR A 113 4.68 3.34 6.61
N GLY A 114 5.29 4.45 6.19
CA GLY A 114 5.16 4.98 4.84
C GLY A 114 5.63 4.00 3.75
N MET A 115 6.70 3.24 4.01
CA MET A 115 7.22 2.21 3.10
C MET A 115 6.24 1.04 2.93
N VAL A 116 5.59 0.60 4.01
CA VAL A 116 4.57 -0.47 3.94
C VAL A 116 3.40 -0.02 3.06
N VAL A 117 2.87 1.18 3.31
CA VAL A 117 1.78 1.76 2.51
C VAL A 117 2.21 1.93 1.05
N SER A 118 3.41 2.50 0.81
CA SER A 118 3.95 2.70 -0.53
C SER A 118 4.05 1.40 -1.31
N THR A 119 4.55 0.34 -0.65
CA THR A 119 4.69 -0.99 -1.25
C THR A 119 3.34 -1.58 -1.67
N ALA A 120 2.33 -1.51 -0.79
CA ALA A 120 1.00 -2.05 -1.09
C ALA A 120 0.31 -1.28 -2.23
N LEU A 121 0.39 0.05 -2.25
CA LEU A 121 -0.14 0.87 -3.33
C LEU A 121 0.62 0.64 -4.66
N ALA A 122 1.94 0.54 -4.60
CA ALA A 122 2.78 0.26 -5.78
C ALA A 122 2.48 -1.12 -6.37
N GLU A 123 2.23 -2.12 -5.52
CA GLU A 123 1.81 -3.45 -5.97
C GLU A 123 0.47 -3.41 -6.70
N PHE A 124 -0.52 -2.70 -6.16
CA PHE A 124 -1.80 -2.48 -6.84
C PHE A 124 -1.61 -1.81 -8.21
N ASN A 125 -0.80 -0.74 -8.27
CA ASN A 125 -0.50 -0.06 -9.53
C ASN A 125 0.15 -1.01 -10.55
N ARG A 126 1.11 -1.83 -10.10
CA ARG A 126 1.80 -2.82 -10.94
C ARG A 126 0.85 -3.89 -11.47
N GLN A 127 -0.04 -4.41 -10.62
CA GLN A 127 -1.04 -5.40 -11.01
C GLN A 127 -1.97 -4.83 -12.09
N PHE A 128 -2.43 -3.59 -11.94
CA PHE A 128 -3.26 -2.93 -12.94
C PHE A 128 -2.57 -2.73 -14.30
N VAL A 129 -1.29 -2.33 -14.30
CA VAL A 129 -0.51 -2.21 -15.53
C VAL A 129 -0.35 -3.57 -16.22
N GLN A 130 -0.12 -4.63 -15.44
CA GLN A 130 -0.02 -6.00 -15.96
C GLN A 130 -1.34 -6.46 -16.59
N GLU A 131 -2.48 -6.19 -15.95
CA GLU A 131 -3.83 -6.49 -16.48
C GLU A 131 -4.14 -5.77 -17.80
N GLN A 132 -3.64 -4.53 -17.98
CA GLN A 132 -3.80 -3.81 -19.25
C GLN A 132 -2.83 -4.25 -20.34
N ALA A 133 -1.65 -4.75 -19.95
CA ALA A 133 -0.62 -5.20 -20.88
C ALA A 133 -0.89 -6.60 -21.44
N GLU A 134 -1.61 -7.46 -20.70
CA GLU A 134 -2.21 -8.65 -21.28
C GLU A 134 -3.17 -8.20 -22.39
N PRO A 135 -2.88 -8.50 -23.66
CA PRO A 135 -3.84 -8.23 -24.71
C PRO A 135 -5.13 -8.94 -24.29
N GLN A 136 -6.28 -8.30 -24.45
CA GLN A 136 -7.49 -9.04 -24.76
C GLN A 136 -7.15 -9.89 -25.98
N ALA A 137 -6.59 -11.08 -25.75
CA ALA A 137 -6.31 -12.08 -26.75
C ALA A 137 -7.66 -12.25 -27.43
N GLY A 138 -7.69 -11.80 -28.69
CA GLY A 138 -8.91 -11.57 -29.42
C GLY A 138 -9.79 -12.81 -29.37
N LEU A 139 -11.08 -12.60 -29.65
CA LEU A 139 -12.17 -13.58 -29.72
C LEU A 139 -11.89 -14.88 -30.53
N LEU A 140 -10.66 -15.11 -31.01
CA LEU A 140 -10.15 -16.29 -31.67
C LEU A 140 -9.21 -17.16 -30.81
N SER A 141 -8.69 -16.71 -29.67
CA SER A 141 -7.87 -17.57 -28.78
C SER A 141 -8.71 -18.49 -27.88
N THR A 142 -10.00 -18.18 -27.69
CA THR A 142 -10.93 -18.98 -26.88
C THR A 142 -11.26 -20.34 -27.51
N VAL A 143 -11.03 -20.54 -28.81
CA VAL A 143 -11.38 -21.82 -29.46
C VAL A 143 -10.32 -22.90 -29.21
N THR A 144 -9.07 -22.55 -28.88
CA THR A 144 -8.01 -23.56 -28.66
C THR A 144 -7.94 -24.06 -27.22
N ASN A 145 -8.52 -23.35 -26.23
CA ASN A 145 -8.58 -23.80 -24.83
C ASN A 145 -9.89 -24.51 -24.44
N PHE A 146 -10.86 -24.65 -25.36
CA PHE A 146 -12.18 -25.23 -25.06
C PHE A 146 -12.29 -26.74 -25.31
N VAL A 147 -11.23 -27.38 -25.81
CA VAL A 147 -11.17 -28.84 -26.00
C VAL A 147 -10.04 -29.40 -25.16
N GLY A 148 -10.22 -29.48 -23.83
CA GLY A 148 -9.21 -30.10 -22.98
C GLY A 148 -9.47 -30.14 -21.47
N THR A 149 -10.36 -29.32 -20.92
CA THR A 149 -10.52 -29.20 -19.44
C THR A 149 -11.93 -29.45 -18.91
N MET A 150 -12.81 -30.10 -19.69
CA MET A 150 -14.13 -30.53 -19.22
C MET A 150 -14.14 -31.93 -18.58
N PHE A 151 -13.04 -32.33 -17.94
CA PHE A 151 -13.00 -33.55 -17.14
C PHE A 151 -12.10 -33.34 -15.92
N LEU A 152 -12.58 -32.52 -14.99
CA LEU A 152 -12.26 -32.50 -13.55
C LEU A 152 -12.97 -31.27 -12.96
N ALA A 153 -14.28 -31.38 -12.82
CA ALA A 153 -15.05 -30.49 -11.96
C ALA A 153 -15.18 -31.20 -10.61
N ASP A 154 -14.28 -30.89 -9.66
CA ASP A 154 -14.65 -30.75 -8.25
C ASP A 154 -13.55 -30.03 -7.45
N GLU A 155 -13.98 -29.32 -6.41
CA GLU A 155 -13.21 -28.63 -5.35
C GLU A 155 -12.47 -27.32 -5.67
N ALA A 156 -13.18 -26.21 -5.41
CA ALA A 156 -12.67 -25.03 -4.71
C ALA A 156 -11.36 -24.38 -5.19
N THR A 157 -11.34 -23.85 -6.42
CA THR A 157 -10.45 -22.70 -6.72
C THR A 157 -11.14 -21.41 -6.27
N PRO A 158 -10.65 -20.69 -5.25
CA PRO A 158 -11.15 -19.36 -4.96
C PRO A 158 -10.87 -18.48 -6.17
N MET A 159 -11.92 -17.91 -6.75
CA MET A 159 -11.80 -16.90 -7.79
C MET A 159 -10.92 -15.78 -7.24
N LYS A 160 -9.72 -15.64 -7.78
CA LYS A 160 -8.70 -14.69 -7.35
C LYS A 160 -9.35 -13.30 -7.35
N ASP A 161 -9.56 -12.71 -6.17
CA ASP A 161 -10.16 -11.38 -5.93
C ASP A 161 -9.19 -10.26 -6.37
N SER A 162 -8.56 -10.44 -7.54
CA SER A 162 -7.35 -9.77 -8.04
C SER A 162 -7.54 -8.29 -8.41
N GLY A 163 -8.71 -7.71 -8.13
CA GLY A 163 -9.07 -6.37 -8.56
C GLY A 163 -9.70 -5.49 -7.48
N ARG A 164 -9.76 -5.94 -6.23
CA ARG A 164 -10.22 -5.10 -5.11
C ARG A 164 -9.05 -4.26 -4.60
N SER A 165 -9.27 -2.94 -4.54
CA SER A 165 -8.35 -2.04 -3.85
C SER A 165 -8.26 -2.42 -2.38
N ASP A 166 -7.05 -2.33 -1.83
CA ASP A 166 -6.81 -2.53 -0.42
C ASP A 166 -7.27 -1.29 0.37
N ASP A 167 -8.56 -1.26 0.67
CA ASP A 167 -9.17 -0.15 1.42
C ASP A 167 -8.59 -0.03 2.84
N ALA A 168 -8.02 -1.11 3.40
CA ALA A 168 -7.37 -1.07 4.71
C ALA A 168 -6.07 -0.25 4.66
N VAL A 169 -5.27 -0.40 3.61
CA VAL A 169 -4.06 0.40 3.39
C VAL A 169 -4.39 1.88 3.15
N LEU A 170 -5.49 2.18 2.45
CA LEU A 170 -5.93 3.56 2.30
C LEU A 170 -6.40 4.17 3.62
N LEU A 171 -7.11 3.40 4.44
CA LEU A 171 -7.50 3.85 5.76
C LEU A 171 -6.28 4.10 6.65
N ALA A 172 -5.27 3.23 6.57
CA ALA A 172 -3.98 3.42 7.23
C ALA A 172 -3.31 4.73 6.79
N LEU A 173 -3.23 4.98 5.47
CA LEU A 173 -2.71 6.22 4.92
C LEU A 173 -3.48 7.44 5.44
N TYR A 174 -4.82 7.38 5.41
CA TYR A 174 -5.68 8.43 5.93
C TYR A 174 -5.37 8.74 7.40
N GLU A 175 -5.34 7.73 8.27
CA GLU A 175 -5.08 7.92 9.69
C GLU A 175 -3.69 8.52 9.94
N ALA A 176 -2.65 8.05 9.24
CA ALA A 176 -1.30 8.57 9.37
C ALA A 176 -1.19 10.05 8.95
N VAL A 177 -1.77 10.41 7.79
CA VAL A 177 -1.78 11.78 7.26
C VAL A 177 -2.60 12.72 8.13
N HIS A 178 -3.76 12.25 8.59
CA HIS A 178 -4.70 13.07 9.35
C HIS A 178 -4.23 13.32 10.79
N LEU A 179 -3.61 12.32 11.42
CA LEU A 179 -3.24 12.40 12.84
C LEU A 179 -1.83 12.93 13.07
N ASN A 180 -0.86 12.62 12.19
CA ASN A 180 0.55 12.87 12.44
C ASN A 180 1.16 13.86 11.43
N ARG A 181 1.50 15.07 11.88
CA ARG A 181 2.14 16.10 11.05
C ARG A 181 3.53 15.71 10.56
N ASN A 182 4.29 14.93 11.34
CA ASN A 182 5.61 14.47 10.91
C ASN A 182 5.50 13.52 9.71
N PHE A 183 4.39 12.78 9.58
CA PHE A 183 4.14 11.89 8.45
C PHE A 183 4.04 12.64 7.11
N ILE A 184 3.69 13.93 7.10
CA ILE A 184 3.67 14.75 5.89
C ILE A 184 5.07 14.85 5.25
N THR A 185 6.13 14.87 6.06
CA THR A 185 7.50 14.84 5.55
C THR A 185 7.80 13.52 4.85
N ILE A 186 7.32 12.40 5.41
CA ILE A 186 7.49 11.05 4.86
C ILE A 186 6.76 10.90 3.51
N LEU A 187 5.58 11.51 3.36
CA LEU A 187 4.82 11.50 2.09
C LEU A 187 5.62 12.09 0.92
N THR A 188 6.39 13.14 1.20
CA THR A 188 7.02 14.00 0.20
C THR A 188 8.51 13.69 0.01
N ASN A 189 9.14 13.05 0.99
CA ASN A 189 10.52 12.60 0.91
C ASN A 189 10.71 11.51 -0.15
N SER A 190 11.71 11.70 -1.02
CA SER A 190 12.07 10.72 -2.05
C SER A 190 12.59 9.44 -1.40
N GLN A 191 12.05 8.29 -1.78
CA GLN A 191 12.49 6.98 -1.27
C GLN A 191 13.71 6.54 -2.08
N THR A 192 14.91 6.54 -1.46
CA THR A 192 16.15 6.01 -2.06
C THR A 192 16.34 4.50 -1.87
N GLU A 193 15.41 3.80 -1.19
CA GLU A 193 15.53 2.36 -1.02
C GLU A 193 15.05 1.63 -2.27
N SER A 194 16.01 1.39 -3.18
CA SER A 194 15.87 0.52 -4.34
C SER A 194 15.27 -0.83 -3.93
N CYS A 195 14.36 -1.32 -4.77
CA CYS A 195 13.99 -2.72 -4.86
C CYS A 195 15.22 -3.54 -5.29
N ALA A 196 16.13 -3.80 -4.36
CA ALA A 196 17.21 -4.75 -4.53
C ALA A 196 16.67 -6.10 -4.05
N THR A 197 16.09 -6.87 -4.97
CA THR A 197 15.93 -8.30 -4.77
C THR A 197 17.30 -8.90 -4.47
N ALA A 198 17.37 -9.61 -3.34
CA ALA A 198 18.57 -10.26 -2.86
C ALA A 198 19.14 -11.23 -3.91
N THR A 199 20.35 -10.95 -4.39
CA THR A 199 21.28 -12.00 -4.80
C THR A 199 22.58 -11.77 -4.05
N ALA A 200 22.81 -12.61 -3.04
CA ALA A 200 24.05 -12.61 -2.29
C ALA A 200 25.21 -13.08 -3.19
N PRO A 201 26.42 -12.51 -3.09
CA PRO A 201 27.58 -13.03 -3.81
C PRO A 201 28.18 -14.18 -3.00
N THR A 202 28.14 -15.40 -3.53
CA THR A 202 28.94 -16.51 -3.02
C THR A 202 30.30 -16.52 -3.72
N SER A 203 31.34 -16.20 -2.96
CA SER A 203 32.75 -16.37 -3.33
C SER A 203 33.17 -17.83 -3.17
N GLY A 204 33.80 -18.46 -4.18
CA GLY A 204 34.49 -19.74 -4.01
C GLY A 204 34.89 -20.55 -5.26
N ALA A 205 36.15 -20.39 -5.67
CA ALA A 205 37.11 -21.39 -6.21
C ALA A 205 36.78 -22.33 -7.42
N ALA A 206 37.46 -22.03 -8.54
CA ALA A 206 38.10 -22.85 -9.59
C ALA A 206 37.78 -24.36 -9.80
N SER A 207 37.38 -24.73 -11.02
CA SER A 207 38.12 -25.63 -11.97
C SER A 207 37.32 -25.86 -13.30
N PRO A 208 37.96 -26.28 -14.41
CA PRO A 208 37.46 -26.10 -15.78
C PRO A 208 37.03 -27.40 -16.49
N THR A 209 35.95 -27.39 -17.29
CA THR A 209 35.82 -28.09 -18.61
C THR A 209 34.42 -27.98 -19.25
N GLU A 210 34.43 -27.68 -20.57
CA GLU A 210 33.56 -28.18 -21.67
C GLU A 210 32.15 -27.59 -22.00
N HIS A 211 32.13 -26.91 -23.16
CA HIS A 211 31.11 -26.76 -24.23
C HIS A 211 29.59 -26.75 -23.96
N SER A 212 28.93 -25.60 -24.23
CA SER A 212 27.92 -25.40 -25.31
C SER A 212 27.25 -24.01 -25.26
N PRO A 213 26.63 -23.52 -26.35
CA PRO A 213 26.46 -22.10 -26.64
C PRO A 213 25.08 -21.58 -26.21
N HIS A 214 25.05 -20.63 -25.28
CA HIS A 214 23.90 -19.73 -25.08
C HIS A 214 24.44 -18.42 -24.48
N ASP A 215 24.92 -17.54 -25.36
CA ASP A 215 25.15 -16.13 -25.02
C ASP A 215 23.78 -15.48 -24.75
N LEU A 216 23.33 -15.57 -23.51
CA LEU A 216 22.37 -14.62 -22.95
C LEU A 216 23.18 -13.43 -22.47
N VAL A 217 23.26 -12.42 -23.32
CA VAL A 217 23.71 -11.07 -22.96
C VAL A 217 23.01 -10.67 -21.65
N PRO A 218 23.76 -10.33 -20.59
CA PRO A 218 23.13 -9.78 -19.40
C PRO A 218 22.51 -8.45 -19.81
N VAL A 219 21.18 -8.36 -19.73
CA VAL A 219 20.50 -7.07 -19.82
C VAL A 219 20.95 -6.28 -18.59
N ASP A 220 21.87 -5.35 -18.80
CA ASP A 220 22.17 -4.27 -17.87
C ASP A 220 20.85 -3.55 -17.57
N VAL A 221 20.21 -3.94 -16.48
CA VAL A 221 19.18 -3.11 -15.87
C VAL A 221 19.93 -1.96 -15.21
N ASN A 222 20.18 -0.90 -15.99
CA ASN A 222 20.64 0.38 -15.49
C ASN A 222 19.64 0.85 -14.42
N THR A 223 19.95 0.60 -13.16
CA THR A 223 19.24 1.12 -11.98
C THR A 223 19.38 2.63 -11.83
N MET A 224 20.15 3.29 -12.70
CA MET A 224 20.41 4.73 -12.71
C MET A 224 19.32 5.58 -13.39
N ASP A 225 18.36 4.99 -14.11
CA ASP A 225 17.36 5.73 -14.91
C ASP A 225 15.94 5.76 -14.30
N GLN A 226 15.74 5.24 -13.08
CA GLN A 226 14.44 5.39 -12.43
C GLN A 226 14.26 6.83 -11.91
N PRO A 227 13.20 7.55 -12.34
CA PRO A 227 12.93 8.88 -11.82
C PRO A 227 12.69 8.81 -10.31
N PRO A 228 13.03 9.88 -9.55
CA PRO A 228 12.75 9.92 -8.12
C PRO A 228 11.25 9.68 -7.89
N SER A 229 10.94 8.88 -6.88
CA SER A 229 9.57 8.58 -6.47
C SER A 229 9.43 8.71 -4.96
N ASN A 230 8.22 9.01 -4.51
CA ASN A 230 7.85 9.06 -3.12
C ASN A 230 6.44 8.47 -2.94
N LEU A 231 6.00 8.35 -1.70
CA LEU A 231 4.68 7.80 -1.39
C LEU A 231 3.55 8.61 -2.07
N LEU A 232 3.67 9.94 -2.15
CA LEU A 232 2.67 10.77 -2.82
C LEU A 232 2.58 10.50 -4.33
N VAL A 233 3.70 10.25 -5.02
CA VAL A 233 3.70 9.80 -6.42
C VAL A 233 2.92 8.51 -6.57
N THR A 234 3.26 7.48 -5.77
CA THR A 234 2.59 6.17 -5.81
C THR A 234 1.09 6.30 -5.54
N PHE A 235 0.72 7.16 -4.58
CA PHE A 235 -0.68 7.43 -4.24
C PHE A 235 -1.44 8.16 -5.36
N LEU A 236 -0.84 9.14 -6.03
CA LEU A 236 -1.46 9.82 -7.17
C LEU A 236 -1.69 8.86 -8.35
N GLU A 237 -0.74 7.95 -8.61
CA GLU A 237 -0.90 6.89 -9.60
C GLU A 237 -2.05 5.95 -9.21
N PHE A 238 -2.11 5.53 -7.94
CA PHE A 238 -3.21 4.72 -7.41
C PHE A 238 -4.58 5.41 -7.61
N CYS A 239 -4.68 6.69 -7.23
CA CYS A 239 -5.89 7.47 -7.41
C CYS A 239 -6.33 7.51 -8.88
N SER A 240 -5.39 7.66 -9.82
CA SER A 240 -5.69 7.67 -11.25
C SER A 240 -6.30 6.35 -11.77
N ILE A 241 -6.04 5.24 -11.08
CA ILE A 241 -6.56 3.92 -11.43
C ILE A 241 -7.97 3.74 -10.87
N VAL A 242 -8.15 3.94 -9.57
CA VAL A 242 -9.45 3.69 -8.91
C VAL A 242 -10.55 4.62 -9.42
N MET A 243 -10.19 5.85 -9.79
CA MET A 243 -11.09 6.82 -10.39
C MET A 243 -11.68 6.36 -11.72
N GLN A 244 -11.08 5.40 -12.43
CA GLN A 244 -11.64 4.90 -13.71
C GLN A 244 -12.81 3.92 -13.52
N LYS A 245 -12.94 3.31 -12.34
CA LYS A 245 -13.88 2.20 -12.07
C LYS A 245 -14.97 2.57 -11.06
N THR A 246 -15.41 3.83 -10.99
CA THR A 246 -16.38 4.35 -9.99
C THR A 246 -17.84 3.89 -10.15
N LYS A 247 -18.16 3.11 -11.20
CA LYS A 247 -19.52 2.58 -11.39
C LYS A 247 -19.94 1.56 -10.32
N VAL A 248 -18.95 0.90 -9.71
CA VAL A 248 -19.15 -0.05 -8.62
C VAL A 248 -19.04 0.72 -7.29
N GLU A 249 -19.99 0.50 -6.38
CA GLU A 249 -20.07 1.21 -5.11
C GLU A 249 -18.77 1.13 -4.29
N ALA A 250 -18.16 -0.05 -4.20
CA ALA A 250 -16.88 -0.24 -3.52
C ALA A 250 -15.80 0.71 -4.06
N ASN A 251 -15.59 0.72 -5.38
CA ASN A 251 -14.60 1.61 -6.02
C ASN A 251 -14.96 3.09 -5.88
N ALA A 252 -16.26 3.44 -5.82
CA ALA A 252 -16.70 4.79 -5.54
C ALA A 252 -16.32 5.20 -4.10
N ASN A 253 -16.46 4.30 -3.13
CA ASN A 253 -16.04 4.51 -1.74
C ASN A 253 -14.50 4.65 -1.63
N THR A 254 -13.74 3.78 -2.28
CA THR A 254 -12.28 3.87 -2.38
C THR A 254 -11.85 5.21 -3.00
N THR A 255 -12.51 5.62 -4.09
CA THR A 255 -12.23 6.91 -4.74
C THR A 255 -12.55 8.08 -3.83
N LYS A 256 -13.68 8.02 -3.10
CA LYS A 256 -14.07 9.03 -2.12
C LYS A 256 -13.04 9.13 -0.99
N LEU A 257 -12.56 8.01 -0.47
CA LEU A 257 -11.49 7.98 0.54
C LEU A 257 -10.20 8.58 -0.02
N GLY A 258 -9.84 8.26 -1.27
CA GLY A 258 -8.72 8.88 -1.97
C GLY A 258 -8.82 10.41 -2.02
N PHE A 259 -10.00 10.94 -2.33
CA PHE A 259 -10.24 12.39 -2.29
C PHE A 259 -10.14 12.98 -0.89
N ILE A 260 -10.64 12.30 0.15
CA ILE A 260 -10.51 12.76 1.54
C ILE A 260 -9.04 12.86 1.92
N ILE A 261 -8.22 11.85 1.58
CA ILE A 261 -6.78 11.87 1.83
C ILE A 261 -6.13 13.03 1.07
N LEU A 262 -6.44 13.20 -0.22
CA LEU A 262 -5.94 14.33 -1.02
C LEU A 262 -6.31 15.68 -0.39
N THR A 263 -7.55 15.84 0.09
CA THR A 263 -7.97 17.04 0.81
C THR A 263 -7.09 17.28 2.03
N CYS A 264 -6.89 16.28 2.90
CA CYS A 264 -6.01 16.40 4.06
C CYS A 264 -4.58 16.83 3.68
N ILE A 265 -4.02 16.24 2.62
CA ILE A 265 -2.68 16.61 2.12
C ILE A 265 -2.68 18.06 1.61
N THR A 266 -3.67 18.46 0.82
CA THR A 266 -3.75 19.81 0.24
C THR A 266 -4.17 20.90 1.20
N GLU A 267 -4.67 20.57 2.40
CA GLU A 267 -4.93 21.54 3.46
C GLU A 267 -3.70 21.79 4.32
N ASP A 268 -2.72 20.87 4.31
CA ASP A 268 -1.46 21.05 5.00
C ASP A 268 -0.54 22.02 4.24
N GLN A 269 -0.04 23.03 4.96
CA GLN A 269 0.80 24.08 4.37
C GLN A 269 2.17 23.56 3.94
N TYR A 270 2.75 22.63 4.70
CA TYR A 270 4.06 22.08 4.39
C TYR A 270 3.99 21.17 3.16
N ALA A 271 2.98 20.29 3.09
CA ALA A 271 2.73 19.46 1.92
C ALA A 271 2.53 20.31 0.66
N ASN A 272 1.73 21.38 0.75
CA ASN A 272 1.54 22.32 -0.35
C ASN A 272 2.85 22.94 -0.83
N SER A 273 3.68 23.42 0.10
CA SER A 273 4.97 24.01 -0.24
C SER A 273 5.86 23.02 -1.01
N MET A 274 5.92 21.77 -0.55
CA MET A 274 6.70 20.71 -1.22
C MET A 274 6.13 20.34 -2.59
N MET A 275 4.80 20.26 -2.73
CA MET A 275 4.16 19.94 -4.02
C MET A 275 4.38 21.01 -5.09
N HIS A 276 4.55 22.27 -4.69
CA HIS A 276 4.76 23.42 -5.58
C HIS A 276 6.24 23.78 -5.77
N ASP A 277 7.18 23.09 -5.10
CA ASP A 277 8.61 23.37 -5.24
C ASP A 277 9.09 23.02 -6.65
N VAL A 278 9.56 24.04 -7.38
CA VAL A 278 10.06 23.92 -8.75
C VAL A 278 11.33 23.10 -8.87
N ASN A 279 12.06 22.90 -7.76
CA ASN A 279 13.27 22.08 -7.72
C ASN A 279 12.96 20.60 -7.44
N MET A 280 11.76 20.29 -6.92
CA MET A 280 11.31 18.93 -6.65
C MET A 280 10.40 18.45 -7.79
N VAL A 281 11.00 17.83 -8.80
CA VAL A 281 10.28 17.34 -9.98
C VAL A 281 10.16 15.82 -9.99
N PHE A 282 8.96 15.34 -10.28
CA PHE A 282 8.65 13.92 -10.30
C PHE A 282 7.98 13.53 -11.62
N LYS A 283 8.14 12.27 -12.01
CA LYS A 283 7.44 11.68 -13.15
C LYS A 283 6.28 10.84 -12.62
N VAL A 284 5.06 11.38 -12.67
CA VAL A 284 3.85 10.72 -12.19
C VAL A 284 3.06 10.13 -13.36
N GLN A 285 2.87 8.81 -13.40
CA GLN A 285 2.15 8.13 -14.47
C GLN A 285 0.66 8.03 -14.16
N LEU A 286 -0.09 9.09 -14.52
CA LEU A 286 -1.54 9.10 -14.37
C LEU A 286 -2.21 8.24 -15.45
N HIS A 287 -2.89 7.19 -15.02
CA HIS A 287 -3.69 6.33 -15.88
C HIS A 287 -4.99 7.06 -16.25
N ARG A 288 -5.36 7.01 -17.54
CA ARG A 288 -6.46 7.78 -18.11
C ARG A 288 -7.49 6.85 -18.72
N MET A 289 -8.77 7.18 -18.56
CA MET A 289 -9.86 6.39 -19.13
C MET A 289 -9.84 6.49 -20.67
N PRO A 290 -9.97 5.37 -21.42
CA PRO A 290 -10.09 5.42 -22.86
C PRO A 290 -11.37 6.16 -23.28
N MET A 291 -11.23 7.27 -23.98
CA MET A 291 -12.36 8.05 -24.50
C MET A 291 -12.34 8.11 -26.02
N ARG A 292 -13.52 8.00 -26.65
CA ARG A 292 -13.67 7.96 -28.13
C ARG A 292 -13.03 9.14 -28.87
N HIS A 293 -12.92 10.29 -28.23
CA HIS A 293 -12.39 11.53 -28.84
C HIS A 293 -10.93 11.82 -28.45
N ARG A 294 -10.29 10.94 -27.68
CA ARG A 294 -8.95 11.16 -27.16
C ARG A 294 -7.98 10.17 -27.80
N LYS A 295 -6.95 10.69 -28.47
CA LYS A 295 -5.78 9.88 -28.83
C LYS A 295 -5.09 9.49 -27.52
N VAL A 296 -4.89 8.19 -27.31
CA VAL A 296 -4.12 7.68 -26.16
C VAL A 296 -2.70 8.26 -26.29
N THR A 297 -2.37 9.22 -25.42
CA THR A 297 -0.98 9.71 -25.34
C THR A 297 -0.13 8.55 -24.84
N PRO A 298 0.91 8.13 -25.57
CA PRO A 298 1.78 7.06 -25.10
C PRO A 298 2.43 7.49 -23.77
N LEU A 299 2.55 6.54 -22.83
CA LEU A 299 3.17 6.70 -21.50
C LEU A 299 4.59 7.31 -21.54
N ARG A 300 5.22 7.37 -22.72
CA ARG A 300 6.58 7.90 -22.94
C ARG A 300 6.68 9.43 -22.91
N ASP A 301 5.58 10.17 -23.03
CA ASP A 301 5.61 11.66 -23.07
C ASP A 301 5.40 12.33 -21.70
N VAL A 302 5.48 11.58 -20.59
CA VAL A 302 5.31 12.18 -19.25
C VAL A 302 6.61 12.90 -18.84
N HIS A 303 6.53 14.23 -18.76
CA HIS A 303 7.62 15.10 -18.31
C HIS A 303 7.66 15.21 -16.78
N SER A 304 8.88 15.36 -16.25
CA SER A 304 9.12 15.63 -14.83
C SER A 304 8.68 17.06 -14.51
N ARG A 305 7.87 17.22 -13.47
CA ARG A 305 7.29 18.51 -13.04
C ARG A 305 6.93 18.47 -11.55
N PRO A 306 6.66 19.62 -10.90
CA PRO A 306 6.19 19.63 -9.51
C PRO A 306 4.92 18.79 -9.33
N LEU A 307 4.76 18.17 -8.15
CA LEU A 307 3.64 17.27 -7.87
C LEU A 307 2.28 17.96 -7.98
N ALA A 308 2.21 19.27 -7.70
CA ALA A 308 1.00 20.06 -7.89
C ALA A 308 0.44 19.94 -9.31
N CYS A 309 1.29 19.82 -10.34
CA CYS A 309 0.83 19.64 -11.71
C CYS A 309 0.18 18.27 -11.94
N ALA A 310 0.71 17.20 -11.33
CA ALA A 310 0.10 15.87 -11.42
C ALA A 310 -1.23 15.81 -10.66
N LEU A 311 -1.31 16.47 -9.50
CA LEU A 311 -2.56 16.60 -8.76
C LEU A 311 -3.64 17.32 -9.58
N LEU A 312 -3.30 18.46 -10.20
CA LEU A 312 -4.24 19.20 -11.04
C LEU A 312 -4.68 18.37 -12.25
N ASP A 313 -3.76 17.69 -12.93
CA ASP A 313 -4.10 16.81 -14.05
C ASP A 313 -5.04 15.68 -13.63
N LEU A 314 -4.84 15.10 -12.43
CA LEU A 314 -5.71 14.08 -11.87
C LEU A 314 -7.12 14.62 -11.61
N MET A 315 -7.23 15.83 -11.02
CA MET A 315 -8.53 16.47 -10.77
C MET A 315 -9.27 16.78 -12.08
N VAL A 316 -8.56 17.34 -13.06
CA VAL A 316 -9.10 17.64 -14.38
C VAL A 316 -9.58 16.35 -15.04
N GLU A 317 -8.76 15.29 -15.03
CA GLU A 317 -9.12 13.99 -15.60
C GLU A 317 -10.38 13.41 -14.96
N PHE A 318 -10.49 13.47 -13.64
CA PHE A 318 -11.67 13.00 -12.93
C PHE A 318 -12.93 13.76 -13.35
N ILE A 319 -12.87 15.10 -13.37
CA ILE A 319 -13.98 15.96 -13.78
C ILE A 319 -14.41 15.63 -15.22
N PHE A 320 -13.47 15.60 -16.16
CA PHE A 320 -13.79 15.33 -17.56
C PHE A 320 -14.37 13.92 -17.80
N SER A 321 -13.92 12.91 -17.06
CA SER A 321 -14.39 11.53 -17.20
C SER A 321 -15.75 11.27 -16.55
N HIS A 322 -16.13 12.06 -15.54
CA HIS A 322 -17.36 11.84 -14.75
C HIS A 322 -18.44 12.89 -14.99
N MET A 323 -18.13 14.01 -15.64
CA MET A 323 -19.15 14.95 -16.12
C MET A 323 -19.98 14.31 -17.23
N LYS A 324 -21.24 13.97 -16.92
CA LYS A 324 -22.23 13.61 -17.94
C LYS A 324 -22.55 14.85 -18.76
N ARG A 325 -22.56 14.71 -20.10
CA ARG A 325 -23.25 15.70 -20.94
C ARG A 325 -24.75 15.56 -20.68
N THR A 326 -25.32 16.51 -19.96
CA THR A 326 -26.77 16.69 -19.90
C THR A 326 -27.17 17.31 -21.24
N PHE A 327 -27.80 16.52 -22.11
CA PHE A 327 -28.51 17.00 -23.30
C PHE A 327 -30.00 16.80 -23.07
#